data_AF-A0A538L650-F1
#
_entry.id   AF-A0A538L650-F1
#
_cell.length_a   1.000
_cell.length_b   1.000
_cell.length_c   1.000
_cell.angle_alpha   90.00
_cell.angle_beta   90.00
_cell.angle_gamma   90.00
#
_symmetry.space_group_name_H-M   'P 1'
#
loop_
_entity.id
_entity.type
_entity.pdbx_description
1 polymer ?
#
loop_
_entity_poly.entity_id
_entity_poly.type
_entity_poly.pdbx_seq_one_letter_code
_entity_poly.pdbx_strand_id
1 'polypeptide(L)'
;MTRDQYWSVGKKLEDGGHWPPPGLLAHVCFGPQDDLRVSEVWESREQQEQFAQALMPLLEQGGIGFDSEPEFLDVEAYELKEARTDPPGR
;
A
#
# COMPACT_ATOMS: atom_id res chain seq x y z
N MET A 1 3.96 5.35 -9.35
CA MET A 1 4.93 4.23 -9.44
C MET A 1 4.51 3.28 -10.55
N THR A 2 5.40 2.53 -11.20
CA THR A 2 4.96 1.54 -12.21
C THR A 2 4.47 0.24 -11.58
N ARG A 3 3.73 -0.57 -12.36
CA ARG A 3 3.28 -1.91 -11.97
C ARG A 3 4.43 -2.82 -11.56
N ASP A 4 5.51 -2.84 -12.33
CA ASP A 4 6.66 -3.71 -12.04
C ASP A 4 7.38 -3.26 -10.77
N GLN A 5 7.49 -1.96 -10.55
CA GLN A 5 8.01 -1.40 -9.29
C GLN A 5 7.16 -1.82 -8.09
N TYR A 6 5.83 -1.70 -8.19
CA TYR A 6 4.90 -2.10 -7.13
C TYR A 6 5.06 -3.58 -6.76
N TRP A 7 4.98 -4.49 -7.74
CA TRP A 7 5.09 -5.93 -7.47
C TRP A 7 6.49 -6.34 -7.00
N SER A 8 7.54 -5.69 -7.50
CA SER A 8 8.92 -5.95 -7.05
C SER A 8 9.13 -5.58 -5.59
N VAL A 9 8.64 -4.41 -5.15
CA VAL A 9 8.72 -4.00 -3.74
C VAL A 9 7.83 -4.86 -2.85
N GLY A 10 6.59 -5.15 -3.28
CA GLY A 10 5.68 -6.04 -2.56
C GLY A 10 6.30 -7.41 -2.30
N LYS A 11 6.92 -8.01 -3.32
CA LYS A 11 7.62 -9.29 -3.17
C LYS A 11 8.77 -9.20 -2.15
N LYS A 12 9.56 -8.14 -2.14
CA LYS A 12 10.66 -7.96 -1.16
C LYS A 12 10.14 -7.82 0.27
N LEU A 13 9.00 -7.15 0.47
CA LEU A 13 8.35 -7.06 1.78
C LEU A 13 7.86 -8.43 2.26
N GLU A 14 7.21 -9.21 1.38
CA GLU A 14 6.77 -10.58 1.68
C GLU A 14 7.96 -11.49 2.00
N ASP A 15 8.98 -11.52 1.14
CA ASP A 15 10.17 -12.35 1.32
C ASP A 15 10.95 -11.97 2.60
N GLY A 16 10.90 -10.69 3.03
CA GLY A 16 11.48 -10.20 4.27
C GLY A 16 10.61 -10.42 5.52
N GLY A 17 9.39 -10.94 5.38
CA GLY A 17 8.46 -11.13 6.50
C GLY A 17 7.89 -9.81 7.05
N HIS A 18 7.94 -8.73 6.27
CA HIS A 18 7.40 -7.42 6.62
C HIS A 18 5.94 -7.24 6.19
N TRP A 19 5.34 -8.27 5.58
CA TRP A 19 3.97 -8.23 5.05
C TRP A 19 3.11 -9.41 5.55
N PRO A 20 1.88 -9.18 6.05
CA PRO A 20 1.30 -7.87 6.37
C PRO A 20 1.92 -7.29 7.66
N PRO A 21 2.14 -5.97 7.74
CA PRO A 21 2.62 -5.33 8.96
C PRO A 21 1.52 -5.27 10.04
N PRO A 22 1.89 -5.25 11.34
CA PRO A 22 0.94 -5.04 12.42
C PRO A 22 0.16 -3.74 12.27
N GLY A 23 -1.16 -3.79 12.51
CA GLY A 23 -2.02 -2.60 12.51
C GLY A 23 -2.46 -2.08 11.14
N LEU A 24 -2.09 -2.75 10.03
CA LEU A 24 -2.61 -2.41 8.70
C LEU A 24 -4.04 -2.94 8.53
N LEU A 25 -5.00 -2.03 8.34
CA LEU A 25 -6.43 -2.33 8.19
C LEU A 25 -6.86 -2.45 6.73
N ALA A 26 -6.28 -1.63 5.84
CA ALA A 26 -6.46 -1.73 4.40
C ALA A 26 -5.18 -1.32 3.68
N HIS A 27 -4.91 -1.98 2.57
CA HIS A 27 -3.93 -1.56 1.58
C HIS A 27 -4.58 -1.65 0.20
N VAL A 28 -4.61 -0.53 -0.51
CA VAL A 28 -5.25 -0.43 -1.81
C VAL A 28 -4.26 0.18 -2.79
N CYS A 29 -3.97 -0.56 -3.85
CA CYS A 29 -3.20 -0.09 -4.99
C CYS A 29 -4.14 0.23 -6.16
N PHE A 30 -4.03 1.43 -6.72
CA PHE A 30 -4.93 1.92 -7.76
C PHE A 30 -4.23 2.87 -8.73
N GLY A 31 -4.85 3.10 -9.89
CA GLY A 31 -4.32 3.93 -10.96
C GLY A 31 -3.94 3.14 -12.21
N PRO A 32 -3.45 3.82 -13.26
CA PRO A 32 -2.94 3.19 -14.48
C PRO A 32 -1.60 2.48 -14.21
N GLN A 33 -1.21 1.56 -15.10
CA GLN A 33 -0.04 0.68 -14.89
C GLN A 33 1.30 1.41 -14.76
N ASP A 34 1.40 2.63 -15.26
CA ASP A 34 2.58 3.49 -15.23
C ASP A 34 2.53 4.56 -14.12
N ASP A 35 1.37 4.79 -13.51
CA ASP A 35 1.17 5.76 -12.42
C ASP A 35 0.27 5.21 -11.30
N LEU A 36 0.71 4.09 -10.71
CA LEU A 36 0.07 3.53 -9.53
C LEU A 36 0.32 4.37 -8.28
N ARG A 37 -0.69 4.38 -7.41
CA ARG A 37 -0.69 4.96 -6.08
C ARG A 37 -1.16 3.92 -5.08
N VAL A 38 -0.74 4.10 -3.83
CA VAL A 38 -1.14 3.26 -2.71
C VAL A 38 -1.78 4.14 -1.64
N SER A 39 -2.90 3.68 -1.09
CA SER A 39 -3.50 4.24 0.12
C SER A 39 -3.67 3.14 1.15
N GLU A 40 -3.40 3.49 2.39
CA GLU A 40 -3.40 2.56 3.51
C GLU A 40 -4.20 3.15 4.67
N VAL A 41 -4.89 2.27 5.39
CA VAL A 41 -5.56 2.62 6.64
C VAL A 41 -4.90 1.85 7.76
N TRP A 42 -4.60 2.55 8.85
CA TRP A 42 -3.81 2.03 9.97
C TRP A 42 -4.56 2.19 11.28
N GLU A 43 -4.36 1.23 12.20
CA GLU A 43 -4.85 1.32 13.58
C GLU A 43 -4.20 2.49 14.34
N SER A 44 -2.95 2.82 14.03
CA SER A 44 -2.23 3.95 14.63
C SER A 44 -1.13 4.51 13.74
N ARG A 45 -0.79 5.78 13.95
CA ARG A 45 0.34 6.43 13.28
C ARG A 45 1.69 5.78 13.61
N GLU A 46 1.86 5.32 14.84
CA GLU A 46 3.12 4.68 15.28
C GLU A 46 3.40 3.38 14.51
N GLN A 47 2.39 2.53 14.29
CA GLN A 47 2.54 1.30 13.50
C GLN A 47 2.86 1.59 12.03
N GLN A 48 2.25 2.63 11.46
CA GLN A 48 2.57 3.09 10.10
C GLN A 48 4.04 3.53 10.01
N GLU A 49 4.52 4.31 10.98
CA GLU A 49 5.90 4.80 11.00
C GLU A 49 6.91 3.65 11.16
N GLN A 50 6.58 2.65 11.98
CA GLN A 50 7.39 1.42 12.12
C GLN A 50 7.48 0.66 10.79
N PHE A 51 6.37 0.52 10.07
CA PHE A 51 6.37 -0.11 8.74
C PHE A 51 7.17 0.71 7.72
N ALA A 52 7.05 2.05 7.76
CA ALA A 52 7.78 2.94 6.87
C ALA A 52 9.30 2.75 6.96
N GLN A 53 9.85 2.42 8.13
CA GLN A 53 11.28 2.12 8.29
C GLN A 53 11.74 0.90 7.48
N ALA A 54 10.88 -0.10 7.30
CA ALA A 54 11.17 -1.27 6.47
C ALA A 54 10.89 -1.00 4.98
N LEU A 55 9.86 -0.20 4.68
CA LEU A 55 9.41 0.10 3.32
C LEU A 55 10.36 1.06 2.58
N MET A 56 10.76 2.17 3.22
CA MET A 56 11.50 3.26 2.57
C MET A 56 12.79 2.78 1.87
N PRO A 57 13.65 1.95 2.49
CA PRO A 57 14.85 1.44 1.82
C PRO A 57 14.55 0.61 0.57
N LEU A 58 13.42 -0.12 0.55
CA LEU A 58 13.03 -0.94 -0.61
C LEU A 58 12.53 -0.07 -1.78
N LEU A 59 11.84 1.03 -1.48
CA LEU A 59 11.40 2.01 -2.46
C LEU A 59 12.60 2.71 -3.12
N GLU A 60 13.58 3.13 -2.30
CA GLU A 60 14.84 3.72 -2.78
C GLU A 60 15.60 2.74 -3.70
N GLN A 61 15.77 1.49 -3.26
CA GLN A 61 16.40 0.44 -4.08
C GLN A 61 15.61 0.13 -5.36
N GLY A 62 14.30 0.32 -5.35
CA GLY A 62 13.42 0.14 -6.50
C GLY A 62 13.42 1.33 -7.47
N GLY A 63 14.16 2.40 -7.16
CA GLY A 63 14.14 3.64 -7.94
C GLY A 63 12.76 4.32 -7.94
N ILE A 64 11.99 4.13 -6.86
CA ILE A 64 10.67 4.74 -6.70
C ILE A 64 10.85 6.04 -5.93
N GLY A 65 10.84 7.16 -6.66
CA GLY A 65 10.76 8.49 -6.08
C GLY A 65 9.30 8.92 -5.90
N PHE A 66 9.08 9.80 -4.91
CA PHE A 66 7.81 10.49 -4.75
C PHE A 66 8.00 11.97 -5.10
N ASP A 67 7.09 12.51 -5.90
CA ASP A 67 7.09 13.94 -6.24
C ASP A 67 6.64 14.81 -5.06
N SER A 68 6.01 14.22 -4.05
CA SER A 68 5.56 14.85 -2.82
C SER A 68 5.68 13.89 -1.63
N GLU A 69 5.69 14.46 -0.41
CA GLU A 69 5.55 13.65 0.80
C GLU A 69 4.20 12.91 0.83
N PRO A 70 4.11 11.74 1.50
CA PRO A 70 2.85 11.07 1.74
C PRO A 70 1.88 11.96 2.55
N GLU A 71 0.61 11.94 2.16
CA GLU A 71 -0.45 12.63 2.89
C GLU A 71 -0.96 11.76 4.04
N PHE A 72 -1.13 12.37 5.22
CA PHE A 72 -1.67 11.71 6.41
C PHE A 72 -2.97 12.39 6.83
N LEU A 73 -4.04 11.61 6.90
CA LEU A 73 -5.39 12.07 7.24
C LEU A 73 -5.98 11.19 8.35
N ASP A 74 -6.74 11.81 9.25
CA ASP A 74 -7.49 11.07 10.27
C ASP A 74 -8.72 10.38 9.64
N VAL A 75 -8.95 9.13 10.06
CA VAL A 75 -10.09 8.33 9.57
C VAL A 75 -11.27 8.51 10.51
N GLU A 76 -12.30 9.20 10.05
CA GLU A 76 -13.55 9.39 10.80
C GLU A 76 -14.41 8.13 10.85
N ALA A 77 -14.41 7.33 9.77
CA ALA A 77 -15.13 6.06 9.68
C ALA A 77 -14.43 5.09 8.73
N TYR A 78 -14.35 3.82 9.13
CA TYR A 78 -13.79 2.75 8.33
C TYR A 78 -14.83 1.63 8.16
N GLU A 79 -15.38 1.51 6.95
CA GLU A 79 -16.37 0.49 6.59
C GLU A 79 -15.83 -0.38 5.44
N LEU A 80 -15.76 -1.70 5.65
CA LEU A 80 -15.48 -2.65 4.58
C LEU A 80 -16.80 -3.24 4.07
N LYS A 81 -17.08 -3.07 2.78
CA LYS A 81 -18.22 -3.70 2.09
C LYS A 81 -17.66 -4.68 1.08
N GLU A 82 -18.11 -5.93 1.14
CA GLU A 82 -17.74 -6.93 0.14
C GLU A 82 -18.25 -6.48 -1.25
N ALA A 83 -17.36 -6.49 -2.25
CA ALA A 83 -17.77 -6.26 -3.62
C ALA A 83 -18.67 -7.42 -4.07
N ARG A 84 -19.93 -7.13 -4.42
CA ARG A 84 -20.76 -8.08 -5.18
C ARG A 84 -20.18 -8.18 -6.59
N THR A 85 -19.42 -9.23 -6.86
CA THR A 85 -19.13 -9.67 -8.22
C THR A 85 -20.30 -10.52 -8.70
N ASP A 86 -21.40 -9.89 -9.14
CA ASP A 86 -22.27 -10.61 -10.07
C ASP A 86 -21.44 -10.82 -11.35
N PRO A 87 -21.23 -12.07 -11.81
CA PRO A 87 -20.56 -12.29 -13.08
C PRO A 87 -21.40 -11.67 -14.20
N PRO A 88 -20.78 -11.08 -15.25
CA PRO A 88 -21.53 -10.70 -16.44
C PRO A 88 -22.22 -11.95 -16.98
N GLY A 89 -23.55 -11.89 -17.07
CA GLY A 89 -24.39 -12.98 -17.56
C GLY A 89 -23.87 -13.53 -18.88
N ARG A 90 -23.78 -14.86 -18.93
CA ARG A 90 -23.39 -15.68 -20.09
C ARG A 90 -24.46 -15.67 -21.18
#